data_AF-A0A167N6G3-F1
#
_entry.id   AF-A0A167N6G3-F1
#
_cell.length_a   1.000
_cell.length_b   1.000
_cell.length_c   1.000
_cell.angle_alpha   90.00
_cell.angle_beta   90.00
_cell.angle_gamma   90.00
#
_symmetry.space_group_name_H-M   'P 1'
#
loop_
_entity.id
_entity.type
_entity.pdbx_description
1 polymer ?
#
loop_
_entity_poly.entity_id
_entity_poly.type
_entity_poly.pdbx_seq_one_letter_code
_entity_poly.pdbx_strand_id
1 'polypeptide(L)'
;MKKFYFLVFEKNMSIRGAAKELKIPPCTAQTWYTKDQKSIESGEDLYLRKPGNERPVGRPLTINSEQKKYLINLIDQKPGIVLDEMMDGLTSQFTNLDISRSSLYKYVAAHCGMSVKRALFRPAERNSDTKIEARFQWVTELLKTDIDYITDCVFINESGFNIDMKRSMAWAPVGETPIVEIPKTRATSHTTIGAISPLGVINVQLKVSKVVVASNSKKRKGPGGAIKKPEKEKGKENPLGCDIFKDC
;
A
#
# COMPACT_ATOMS: atom_id res chain seq x y z
N MET A 1 21.41 -36.29 17.70
CA MET A 1 22.78 -36.26 17.15
C MET A 1 23.84 -36.40 18.25
N LYS A 2 23.93 -35.51 19.26
CA LYS A 2 24.91 -35.63 20.38
C LYS A 2 24.91 -37.01 21.07
N LYS A 3 23.73 -37.56 21.36
CA LYS A 3 23.56 -38.91 21.94
C LYS A 3 24.10 -40.03 21.04
N PHE A 4 24.09 -39.87 19.72
CA PHE A 4 24.64 -40.86 18.78
C PHE A 4 26.17 -40.92 18.89
N TYR A 5 26.83 -39.75 18.90
CA TYR A 5 28.28 -39.67 19.04
C TYR A 5 28.77 -40.18 20.41
N PHE A 6 28.05 -39.87 21.49
CA PHE A 6 28.32 -40.44 22.81
C PHE A 6 28.29 -41.99 22.80
N LEU A 7 27.29 -42.60 22.16
CA LEU A 7 27.20 -44.06 22.08
C LEU A 7 28.33 -44.67 21.23
N VAL A 8 28.74 -44.00 20.16
CA VAL A 8 29.77 -44.50 19.24
C VAL A 8 31.19 -44.29 19.80
N PHE A 9 31.50 -43.12 20.35
CA PHE A 9 32.86 -42.76 20.79
C PHE A 9 33.13 -43.06 22.27
N GLU A 10 32.17 -42.80 23.17
CA GLU A 10 32.41 -43.01 24.62
C GLU A 10 32.01 -44.42 25.06
N LYS A 11 30.96 -44.99 24.46
CA LYS A 11 30.51 -46.37 24.74
C LYS A 11 31.02 -47.42 23.75
N ASN A 12 31.85 -47.03 22.77
CA ASN A 12 32.44 -47.93 21.75
C ASN A 12 31.42 -48.84 21.03
N MET A 13 30.17 -48.40 20.87
CA MET A 13 29.17 -49.16 20.15
C MET A 13 29.39 -49.06 18.64
N SER A 14 29.07 -50.13 17.91
CA SER A 14 29.07 -50.06 16.45
C SER A 14 28.06 -49.01 15.96
N ILE A 15 28.37 -48.32 14.87
CA ILE A 15 27.50 -47.30 14.25
C ILE A 15 26.07 -47.85 14.05
N ARG A 16 25.96 -49.10 13.61
CA ARG A 16 24.68 -49.79 13.38
C ARG A 16 23.97 -50.14 14.68
N GLY A 17 24.72 -50.49 15.74
CA GLY A 17 24.19 -50.72 17.08
C GLY A 17 23.62 -49.45 17.70
N ALA A 18 24.38 -48.36 17.66
CA ALA A 18 23.93 -47.04 18.10
C ALA A 18 22.72 -46.53 17.29
N ALA A 19 22.70 -46.77 15.97
CA ALA A 19 21.55 -46.44 15.12
C ALA A 19 20.30 -47.23 15.51
N LYS A 20 20.43 -48.52 15.82
CA LYS A 20 19.33 -49.39 16.26
C LYS A 20 18.77 -48.94 17.62
N GLU A 21 19.64 -48.59 18.57
CA GLU A 21 19.25 -48.08 19.89
C GLU A 21 18.48 -46.75 19.79
N LEU A 22 18.95 -45.85 18.91
CA LEU A 22 18.33 -44.55 18.68
C LEU A 22 17.19 -44.57 17.66
N LYS A 23 16.85 -45.73 17.10
CA LYS A 23 15.84 -45.92 16.04
C LYS A 23 16.07 -45.01 14.82
N ILE A 24 17.33 -44.83 14.44
CA ILE A 24 17.76 -44.03 13.27
C ILE A 24 18.03 -45.00 12.09
N PRO A 25 17.66 -44.64 10.84
CA PRO A 25 18.06 -45.42 9.68
C PRO A 25 19.59 -45.59 9.60
N PRO A 26 20.11 -46.81 9.39
CA PRO A 26 21.55 -47.06 9.36
C PRO A 26 22.32 -46.17 8.39
N CYS A 27 21.76 -45.88 7.20
CA CYS A 27 22.36 -44.99 6.21
C CYS A 27 22.55 -43.56 6.73
N THR A 28 21.59 -43.05 7.50
CA THR A 28 21.67 -41.72 8.10
C THR A 28 22.77 -41.67 9.16
N ALA A 29 22.86 -42.69 10.01
CA ALA A 29 23.91 -42.82 11.03
C ALA A 29 25.31 -42.93 10.42
N GLN A 30 25.47 -43.69 9.33
CA GLN A 30 26.72 -43.75 8.58
C GLN A 30 27.08 -42.40 7.96
N THR A 31 26.11 -41.72 7.34
CA THR A 31 26.31 -40.38 6.76
C THR A 31 26.77 -39.38 7.83
N TRP A 32 26.19 -39.45 9.03
CA TRP A 32 26.58 -38.62 10.17
C TRP A 32 28.02 -38.89 10.63
N TYR A 33 28.40 -40.16 10.74
CA TYR A 33 29.77 -40.55 11.10
C TYR A 33 30.80 -40.13 10.04
N THR A 34 30.50 -40.32 8.75
CA THR A 34 31.38 -39.88 7.66
C THR A 34 31.51 -38.36 7.58
N LYS A 35 30.44 -37.62 7.89
CA LYS A 35 30.51 -36.15 8.00
C LYS A 35 31.36 -35.72 9.19
N ASP A 36 31.28 -36.42 10.33
CA ASP A 36 32.10 -36.12 11.51
C ASP A 36 33.60 -36.25 11.22
N GLN A 37 34.00 -37.38 10.62
CA GLN A 37 35.39 -37.61 10.24
C GLN A 37 35.91 -36.53 9.29
N LYS A 38 35.09 -36.16 8.29
CA LYS A 38 35.41 -35.07 7.36
C LYS A 38 35.53 -33.71 8.05
N SER A 39 34.72 -33.41 9.08
CA SER A 39 34.83 -32.16 9.83
C SER A 39 36.10 -32.10 10.69
N ILE A 40 36.51 -33.23 11.26
CA ILE A 40 37.75 -33.33 12.03
C ILE A 40 38.96 -33.14 11.10
N GLU A 41 38.92 -33.72 9.90
CA GLU A 41 39.96 -33.59 8.88
C GLU A 41 40.06 -32.18 8.29
N SER A 42 38.93 -31.48 8.05
CA SER A 42 38.92 -30.16 7.43
C SER A 42 38.94 -28.99 8.43
N GLY A 43 38.81 -29.25 9.73
CA GLY A 43 38.71 -28.22 10.78
C GLY A 43 37.44 -27.35 10.70
N GLU A 44 36.49 -27.68 9.82
CA GLU A 44 35.21 -26.99 9.67
C GLU A 44 34.12 -27.74 10.44
N ASP A 45 33.33 -27.05 11.25
CA ASP A 45 32.16 -27.63 11.91
C ASP A 45 31.06 -27.94 10.86
N LEU A 46 31.08 -29.14 10.30
CA LEU A 46 30.12 -29.61 9.30
C LEU A 46 28.71 -29.88 9.89
N TYR A 47 28.52 -29.74 11.21
CA TYR A 47 27.21 -29.80 11.87
C TYR A 47 26.46 -28.49 11.81
N LEU A 48 27.19 -27.38 11.73
CA LEU A 48 26.59 -26.12 11.35
C LEU A 48 26.19 -26.22 9.89
N ARG A 49 24.91 -26.02 9.64
CA ARG A 49 24.42 -25.81 8.28
C ARG A 49 25.20 -24.62 7.74
N LYS A 50 26.04 -24.83 6.71
CA LYS A 50 26.81 -23.74 6.08
C LYS A 50 25.88 -22.53 5.91
N PRO A 51 26.22 -21.34 6.43
CA PRO A 51 25.44 -20.13 6.20
C PRO A 51 25.54 -19.83 4.69
N GLY A 52 24.55 -20.28 3.92
CA GLY A 52 24.60 -20.27 2.46
C GLY A 52 23.96 -21.50 1.79
N ASN A 53 23.83 -22.64 2.50
CA ASN A 53 22.97 -23.74 2.04
C ASN A 53 21.55 -23.52 2.54
N GLU A 54 20.93 -22.44 2.02
CA GLU A 54 19.49 -22.32 1.95
C GLU A 54 18.91 -23.63 1.37
N ARG A 55 17.65 -23.96 1.68
CA ARG A 55 16.97 -25.03 0.92
C ARG A 55 17.21 -24.73 -0.57
N PRO A 56 17.47 -25.72 -1.45
CA PRO A 56 17.67 -25.43 -2.87
C PRO A 56 16.59 -24.45 -3.28
N VAL A 57 17.02 -23.24 -3.68
CA VAL A 57 16.11 -22.18 -4.09
C VAL A 57 15.20 -22.88 -5.09
N GLY A 58 13.91 -22.94 -4.77
CA GLY A 58 12.94 -23.65 -5.61
C GLY A 58 13.07 -23.14 -7.05
N ARG A 59 12.54 -23.90 -8.02
CA ARG A 59 12.64 -23.57 -9.46
C ARG A 59 12.63 -22.04 -9.66
N PRO A 60 13.69 -21.44 -10.24
CA PRO A 60 13.76 -20.00 -10.39
C PRO A 60 12.57 -19.53 -11.21
N LEU A 61 11.97 -18.41 -10.81
CA LEU A 61 10.84 -17.85 -11.53
C LEU A 61 11.32 -17.41 -12.92
N THR A 62 10.64 -17.87 -13.97
CA THR A 62 11.00 -17.60 -15.37
C THR A 62 10.55 -16.21 -15.77
N ILE A 63 11.14 -15.17 -15.18
CA ILE A 63 10.95 -13.77 -15.61
C ILE A 63 12.23 -13.30 -16.30
N ASN A 64 12.09 -12.92 -17.57
CA ASN A 64 13.18 -12.43 -18.40
C ASN A 64 13.62 -11.01 -17.98
N SER A 65 14.85 -10.62 -18.32
CA SER A 65 15.40 -9.27 -18.10
C SER A 65 14.51 -8.18 -18.73
N GLU A 66 13.90 -8.45 -19.88
CA GLU A 66 12.98 -7.53 -20.55
C GLU A 66 11.69 -7.32 -19.75
N GLN A 67 11.11 -8.40 -19.21
CA GLN A 67 9.92 -8.35 -18.37
C GLN A 67 10.20 -7.58 -17.06
N LYS A 68 11.40 -7.75 -16.50
CA LYS A 68 11.84 -6.98 -15.34
C LYS A 68 11.91 -5.48 -15.64
N LYS A 69 12.51 -5.09 -16.77
CA LYS A 69 12.59 -3.67 -17.18
C LYS A 69 11.20 -3.07 -17.40
N TYR A 70 10.30 -3.84 -18.00
CA TYR A 70 8.91 -3.42 -18.18
C TYR A 70 8.20 -3.17 -16.83
N LEU A 71 8.35 -4.08 -15.87
CA LEU A 71 7.76 -3.93 -14.53
C LEU A 71 8.26 -2.68 -13.81
N ILE A 72 9.57 -2.39 -13.89
CA ILE A 72 10.15 -1.20 -13.26
C ILE A 72 9.55 0.06 -13.89
N ASN A 73 9.54 0.15 -15.22
CA ASN A 73 8.98 1.30 -15.93
C ASN A 73 7.48 1.51 -15.62
N LEU A 74 6.71 0.42 -15.55
CA LEU A 74 5.29 0.47 -15.21
C LEU A 74 5.05 0.96 -13.77
N ILE A 75 5.94 0.61 -12.83
CA ILE A 75 5.89 1.15 -11.46
C ILE A 75 6.30 2.62 -11.42
N ASP A 76 7.35 3.01 -12.15
CA ASP A 76 7.83 4.39 -12.19
C ASP A 76 6.77 5.35 -12.76
N GLN A 77 6.02 4.91 -13.79
CA GLN A 77 4.92 5.68 -14.37
C GLN A 77 3.72 5.82 -13.42
N LYS A 78 3.36 4.74 -12.71
CA LYS A 78 2.22 4.70 -11.80
C LYS A 78 2.60 3.96 -10.52
N PRO A 79 3.16 4.63 -9.50
CA PRO A 79 3.62 3.95 -8.28
C PRO A 79 2.46 3.34 -7.49
N GLY A 80 1.22 3.81 -7.68
CA GLY A 80 0.01 3.25 -7.08
C GLY A 80 -0.55 1.99 -7.75
N ILE A 81 0.14 1.39 -8.73
CA ILE A 81 -0.35 0.27 -9.52
C ILE A 81 -0.59 -1.01 -8.69
N VAL A 82 -1.66 -1.71 -9.02
CA VAL A 82 -2.08 -2.96 -8.36
C VAL A 82 -1.38 -4.15 -9.02
N LEU A 83 -1.12 -5.20 -8.25
CA LEU A 83 -0.53 -6.44 -8.79
C LEU A 83 -1.35 -7.03 -9.95
N ASP A 84 -2.67 -6.90 -9.93
CA ASP A 84 -3.55 -7.38 -11.00
C ASP A 84 -3.35 -6.56 -12.28
N GLU A 85 -3.28 -5.23 -12.17
CA GLU A 85 -2.93 -4.35 -13.31
C GLU A 85 -1.52 -4.65 -13.85
N MET A 86 -0.55 -5.00 -12.99
CA MET A 86 0.78 -5.45 -13.42
C MET A 86 0.72 -6.78 -14.19
N MET A 87 -0.10 -7.73 -13.70
CA MET A 87 -0.32 -9.01 -14.35
C MET A 87 -0.95 -8.81 -15.73
N ASP A 88 -2.01 -8.00 -15.83
CA ASP A 88 -2.70 -7.69 -17.08
C ASP A 88 -1.75 -7.02 -18.09
N GLY A 89 -0.90 -6.09 -17.63
CA GLY A 89 0.13 -5.46 -18.46
C GLY A 89 1.16 -6.47 -18.97
N LEU A 90 1.62 -7.39 -18.11
CA LEU A 90 2.54 -8.45 -18.49
C LEU A 90 1.93 -9.43 -19.49
N THR A 91 0.70 -9.90 -19.27
CA THR A 91 0.02 -10.82 -20.18
C THR A 91 -0.33 -10.17 -21.52
N SER A 92 -0.54 -8.85 -21.54
CA SER A 92 -0.79 -8.09 -22.77
C SER A 92 0.46 -7.92 -23.63
N GLN A 93 1.63 -7.72 -23.01
CA GLN A 93 2.89 -7.51 -23.74
C GLN A 93 3.66 -8.80 -24.05
N PHE A 94 3.55 -9.81 -23.20
CA PHE A 94 4.30 -11.06 -23.32
C PHE A 94 3.33 -12.23 -23.41
N THR A 95 3.31 -12.91 -24.56
CA THR A 95 2.49 -14.11 -24.76
C THR A 95 3.09 -15.30 -23.98
N ASN A 96 2.23 -16.16 -23.43
CA ASN A 96 2.58 -17.40 -22.69
C ASN A 96 3.22 -17.22 -21.30
N LEU A 97 2.82 -16.21 -20.52
CA LEU A 97 3.21 -16.10 -19.11
C LEU A 97 2.19 -16.78 -18.18
N ASP A 98 2.58 -17.87 -17.53
CA ASP A 98 1.84 -18.47 -16.41
C ASP A 98 2.54 -18.10 -15.09
N ILE A 99 2.16 -16.95 -14.52
CA ILE A 99 2.73 -16.42 -13.28
C ILE A 99 1.60 -16.27 -12.27
N SER A 100 1.77 -16.84 -11.07
CA SER A 100 0.83 -16.59 -9.98
C SER A 100 1.02 -15.18 -9.39
N ARG A 101 -0.05 -14.56 -8.89
CA ARG A 101 -0.01 -13.26 -8.18
C ARG A 101 1.05 -13.22 -7.08
N SER A 102 1.18 -14.32 -6.32
CA SER A 102 2.14 -14.42 -5.22
C SER A 102 3.59 -14.49 -5.71
N SER A 103 3.81 -15.16 -6.85
CA SER A 103 5.11 -15.25 -7.51
C SER A 103 5.54 -13.89 -8.04
N LEU A 104 4.62 -13.14 -8.67
CA LEU A 104 4.89 -11.78 -9.14
C LEU A 104 5.27 -10.86 -7.97
N TYR A 105 4.50 -10.87 -6.89
CA TYR A 105 4.81 -10.06 -5.70
C TYR A 105 6.20 -10.35 -5.14
N LYS A 106 6.52 -11.64 -4.95
CA LYS A 106 7.85 -12.06 -4.46
C LYS A 106 8.96 -11.61 -5.40
N TYR A 107 8.72 -11.69 -6.71
CA TYR A 107 9.70 -11.25 -7.70
C TYR A 107 9.92 -9.75 -7.69
N VAL A 108 8.85 -8.95 -7.64
CA VAL A 108 8.94 -7.49 -7.56
C VAL A 108 9.67 -7.08 -6.28
N ALA A 109 9.37 -7.73 -5.15
CA ALA A 109 10.05 -7.47 -3.89
C ALA A 109 11.53 -7.86 -3.89
N ALA A 110 11.87 -9.07 -4.34
CA ALA A 110 13.23 -9.61 -4.25
C ALA A 110 14.15 -9.16 -5.39
N HIS A 111 13.64 -9.13 -6.63
CA HIS A 111 14.45 -8.91 -7.82
C HIS A 111 14.33 -7.51 -8.40
N CYS A 112 13.22 -6.79 -8.16
CA CYS A 112 13.09 -5.40 -8.57
C CYS A 112 13.46 -4.41 -7.45
N GLY A 113 13.68 -4.87 -6.22
CA GLY A 113 14.05 -3.99 -5.10
C GLY A 113 12.94 -3.01 -4.73
N MET A 114 11.69 -3.38 -4.97
CA MET A 114 10.52 -2.53 -4.74
C MET A 114 9.75 -2.99 -3.51
N SER A 115 9.27 -2.05 -2.72
CA SER A 115 8.45 -2.31 -1.53
C SER A 115 7.18 -1.47 -1.58
N VAL A 116 6.07 -2.05 -1.11
CA VAL A 116 4.81 -1.32 -0.97
C VAL A 116 4.85 -0.54 0.34
N LYS A 117 4.79 0.78 0.26
CA LYS A 117 4.83 1.70 1.40
C LYS A 117 3.68 2.68 1.36
N ARG A 118 3.40 3.33 2.49
CA ARG A 118 2.40 4.39 2.55
C ARG A 118 2.90 5.59 1.75
N ALA A 119 2.16 5.96 0.72
CA ALA A 119 2.43 7.12 -0.10
C ALA A 119 2.25 8.41 0.72
N LEU A 120 3.22 9.31 0.62
CA LEU A 120 3.07 10.65 1.14
C LEU A 120 2.41 11.51 0.05
N PHE A 121 1.19 11.95 0.34
CA PHE A 121 0.47 12.86 -0.54
C PHE A 121 0.80 14.30 -0.13
N ARG A 122 1.62 14.96 -0.95
CA ARG A 122 1.94 16.38 -0.76
C ARG A 122 1.40 17.18 -1.96
N PRO A 123 0.63 18.24 -1.75
CA PRO A 123 0.30 19.17 -2.83
C PRO A 123 1.59 19.84 -3.32
N ALA A 124 1.92 19.71 -4.61
CA ALA A 124 3.12 20.31 -5.19
C ALA A 124 3.23 21.83 -4.91
N GLU A 125 2.07 22.50 -4.89
CA GLU A 125 1.94 23.94 -4.61
C GLU A 125 2.40 24.37 -3.20
N ARG A 126 2.46 23.46 -2.21
CA ARG A 126 2.89 23.80 -0.84
C ARG A 126 4.38 24.06 -0.69
N ASN A 127 5.19 23.55 -1.62
CA ASN A 127 6.65 23.59 -1.54
C ASN A 127 7.28 24.55 -2.57
N SER A 128 6.53 25.48 -3.18
CA SER A 128 7.16 26.51 -4.00
C SER A 128 8.00 27.44 -3.11
N ASP A 129 9.18 27.85 -3.61
CA ASP A 129 10.09 28.73 -2.86
C ASP A 129 9.39 30.00 -2.38
N THR A 130 8.51 30.55 -3.22
CA THR A 130 7.66 31.71 -2.90
C THR A 130 6.75 31.48 -1.69
N LYS A 131 6.17 30.29 -1.53
CA LYS A 131 5.29 29.95 -0.38
C LYS A 131 6.09 29.59 0.86
N ILE A 132 7.33 29.12 0.71
CA ILE A 132 8.23 28.90 1.83
C ILE A 132 8.63 30.26 2.42
N GLU A 133 9.07 31.20 1.58
CA GLU A 133 9.44 32.55 2.00
C GLU A 133 8.25 33.30 2.63
N ALA A 134 7.08 33.26 2.01
CA ALA A 134 5.88 33.90 2.56
C ALA A 134 5.50 33.36 3.94
N ARG A 135 5.68 32.06 4.19
CA ARG A 135 5.46 31.47 5.53
C ARG A 135 6.48 31.96 6.54
N PHE A 136 7.75 32.06 6.14
CA PHE A 136 8.81 32.56 7.00
C PHE A 136 8.56 34.02 7.41
N GLN A 137 8.20 34.87 6.45
CA GLN A 137 7.87 36.28 6.71
C GLN A 137 6.66 36.41 7.62
N TRP A 138 5.58 35.67 7.35
CA TRP A 138 4.38 35.69 8.18
C TRP A 138 4.66 35.27 9.64
N VAL A 139 5.43 34.19 9.85
CA VAL A 139 5.83 33.76 11.21
C VAL A 139 6.69 34.82 11.89
N THR A 140 7.61 35.45 11.16
CA THR A 140 8.49 36.50 11.68
C THR A 140 7.71 37.73 12.11
N GLU A 141 6.69 38.12 11.36
CA GLU A 141 5.79 39.23 11.72
C GLU A 141 4.91 38.88 12.92
N LEU A 142 4.37 37.67 12.95
CA LEU A 142 3.53 37.19 14.05
C LEU A 142 4.31 37.11 15.37
N LEU A 143 5.58 36.70 15.35
CA LEU A 143 6.44 36.70 16.54
C LEU A 143 6.74 38.10 17.08
N LYS A 144 6.57 39.15 16.28
CA LYS A 144 6.70 40.55 16.76
C LYS A 144 5.44 41.04 17.47
N THR A 145 4.31 40.35 17.30
CA THR A 145 3.05 40.71 17.96
C THR A 145 2.94 40.02 19.32
N ASP A 146 2.37 40.70 20.31
CA ASP A 146 2.12 40.19 21.66
C ASP A 146 0.71 39.55 21.73
N ILE A 147 0.46 38.55 20.89
CA ILE A 147 -0.83 37.84 20.85
C ILE A 147 -0.72 36.57 21.69
N ASP A 148 -1.56 36.44 22.71
CA ASP A 148 -1.69 35.19 23.46
C ASP A 148 -2.62 34.21 22.72
N TYR A 149 -2.04 33.15 22.16
CA TYR A 149 -2.80 32.11 21.47
C TYR A 149 -3.75 31.34 22.37
N ILE A 150 -3.56 31.39 23.70
CA ILE A 150 -4.38 30.64 24.66
C ILE A 150 -5.72 31.36 24.90
N THR A 151 -5.69 32.68 24.98
CA THR A 151 -6.84 33.48 25.43
C THR A 151 -7.51 34.25 24.29
N ASP A 152 -6.75 34.72 23.30
CA ASP A 152 -7.24 35.68 22.30
C ASP A 152 -7.55 35.06 20.93
N CYS A 153 -7.29 33.76 20.75
CA CYS A 153 -7.36 33.12 19.43
C CYS A 153 -8.48 32.09 19.28
N VAL A 154 -9.20 32.20 18.16
CA VAL A 154 -10.08 31.15 17.62
C VAL A 154 -9.53 30.70 16.28
N PHE A 155 -9.26 29.40 16.16
CA PHE A 155 -8.75 28.79 14.94
C PHE A 155 -9.91 28.23 14.13
N ILE A 156 -10.08 28.76 12.92
CA ILE A 156 -11.07 28.28 11.96
C ILE A 156 -10.32 27.49 10.89
N ASN A 157 -10.75 26.25 10.64
CA ASN A 157 -10.19 25.45 9.57
C ASN A 157 -11.29 24.71 8.80
N GLU A 158 -11.01 24.49 7.53
CA GLU A 158 -11.82 23.72 6.62
C GLU A 158 -11.13 22.37 6.34
N SER A 159 -11.81 21.27 6.65
CA SER A 159 -11.34 19.91 6.36
C SER A 159 -12.23 19.26 5.29
N GLY A 160 -11.67 19.07 4.10
CA GLY A 160 -12.34 18.39 2.99
C GLY A 160 -12.15 16.88 3.06
N PHE A 161 -13.26 16.14 3.14
CA PHE A 161 -13.34 14.70 2.96
C PHE A 161 -13.65 14.42 1.49
N ASN A 162 -12.65 13.94 0.77
CA ASN A 162 -12.84 13.48 -0.60
C ASN A 162 -13.42 12.05 -0.59
N ILE A 163 -14.58 11.85 -1.23
CA ILE A 163 -15.20 10.53 -1.36
C ILE A 163 -14.34 9.62 -2.26
N ASP A 164 -13.63 10.19 -3.23
CA ASP A 164 -12.67 9.46 -4.06
C ASP A 164 -11.37 9.22 -3.29
N MET A 165 -11.43 8.30 -2.33
CA MET A 165 -10.25 7.82 -1.62
C MET A 165 -9.39 7.00 -2.58
N LYS A 166 -8.26 7.57 -2.99
CA LYS A 166 -7.23 6.80 -3.70
C LYS A 166 -6.46 5.94 -2.72
N ARG A 167 -5.94 4.81 -3.20
CA ARG A 167 -5.11 3.90 -2.42
C ARG A 167 -3.92 4.66 -1.83
N SER A 168 -3.76 4.61 -0.52
CA SER A 168 -2.67 5.27 0.21
C SER A 168 -1.35 4.53 0.15
N MET A 169 -1.28 3.41 -0.57
CA MET A 169 -0.11 2.55 -0.67
C MET A 169 0.40 2.57 -2.10
N ALA A 170 1.70 2.79 -2.23
CA ALA A 170 2.39 2.85 -3.50
C ALA A 170 3.71 2.08 -3.41
N TRP A 171 4.19 1.63 -4.56
CA TRP A 171 5.49 1.00 -4.71
C TRP A 171 6.58 2.07 -4.71
N ALA A 172 7.67 1.79 -4.00
CA ALA A 172 8.88 2.60 -3.98
C ALA A 172 10.11 1.69 -3.88
N PRO A 173 11.28 2.16 -4.32
CA PRO A 173 12.55 1.52 -4.02
C PRO A 173 12.68 1.24 -2.51
N VAL A 174 13.26 0.09 -2.17
CA VAL A 174 13.52 -0.24 -0.76
C VAL A 174 14.38 0.86 -0.14
N GLY A 175 13.91 1.41 0.98
CA GLY A 175 14.53 2.55 1.67
C GLY A 175 13.87 3.91 1.39
N GLU A 176 13.22 4.11 0.24
CA GLU A 176 12.61 5.39 -0.12
C GLU A 176 11.14 5.49 0.27
N THR A 177 10.62 6.72 0.37
CA THR A 177 9.20 6.99 0.58
C THR A 177 8.54 7.42 -0.72
N PRO A 178 7.48 6.72 -1.19
CA PRO A 178 6.80 7.11 -2.41
C PRO A 178 6.10 8.45 -2.20
N ILE A 179 6.50 9.47 -2.96
CA ILE A 179 5.81 10.76 -3.04
C ILE A 179 4.89 10.69 -4.25
N VAL A 180 3.59 10.85 -4.02
CA VAL A 180 2.59 10.83 -5.09
C VAL A 180 1.99 12.22 -5.21
N GLU A 181 2.24 12.86 -6.35
CA GLU A 181 1.58 14.11 -6.70
C GLU A 181 0.14 13.81 -7.11
N ILE A 182 -0.81 14.38 -6.39
CA ILE A 182 -2.23 14.23 -6.73
C ILE A 182 -2.68 15.48 -7.50
N PRO A 183 -3.16 15.35 -8.74
CA PRO A 183 -3.95 16.42 -9.35
C PRO A 183 -5.23 16.60 -8.53
N LYS A 184 -5.57 17.85 -8.17
CA LYS A 184 -6.79 18.20 -7.42
C LYS A 184 -8.02 17.76 -8.22
N THR A 185 -8.51 16.55 -7.97
CA THR A 185 -9.65 15.98 -8.70
C THR A 185 -10.95 16.39 -7.99
N ARG A 186 -11.90 16.96 -8.74
CA ARG A 186 -13.17 17.53 -8.23
C ARG A 186 -14.25 16.47 -8.04
N ALA A 187 -13.98 15.43 -7.26
CA ALA A 187 -15.07 14.56 -6.82
C ALA A 187 -15.98 15.30 -5.84
N THR A 188 -17.18 14.78 -5.60
CA THR A 188 -18.08 15.34 -4.59
C THR A 188 -17.42 15.20 -3.22
N SER A 189 -16.92 16.30 -2.66
CA SER A 189 -16.33 16.30 -1.33
C SER A 189 -17.32 16.82 -0.29
N HIS A 190 -17.35 16.17 0.85
CA HIS A 190 -17.97 16.73 2.05
C HIS A 190 -16.90 17.54 2.76
N THR A 191 -17.25 18.71 3.25
CA THR A 191 -16.29 19.58 3.92
C THR A 191 -16.83 19.93 5.28
N THR A 192 -16.03 19.70 6.31
CA THR A 192 -16.34 20.14 7.67
C THR A 192 -15.57 21.42 7.98
N ILE A 193 -16.29 22.47 8.37
CA ILE A 193 -15.70 23.71 8.86
C ILE A 193 -15.78 23.66 10.38
N GLY A 194 -14.62 23.75 11.04
CA GLY A 194 -14.51 23.73 12.49
C GLY A 194 -13.89 25.02 13.01
N ALA A 195 -14.45 25.55 14.09
CA ALA A 195 -13.86 26.61 14.89
C ALA A 195 -13.49 26.04 16.26
N ILE A 196 -12.21 26.12 16.63
CA ILE A 196 -11.69 25.65 17.91
C ILE A 196 -10.95 26.78 18.62
N SER A 197 -11.02 26.79 19.94
CA SER A 197 -10.16 27.58 20.80
C SER A 197 -9.46 26.66 21.80
N PRO A 198 -8.49 27.16 22.57
CA PRO A 198 -7.83 26.40 23.63
C PRO A 198 -8.78 25.88 24.71
N LEU A 199 -9.94 26.53 24.86
CA LEU A 199 -11.00 26.11 25.78
C LEU A 199 -11.87 24.97 25.22
N GLY A 200 -11.87 24.75 23.91
CA GLY A 200 -12.58 23.65 23.28
C GLY A 200 -13.13 23.94 21.89
N VAL A 201 -14.06 23.10 21.45
CA VAL A 201 -14.73 23.23 20.15
C VAL A 201 -15.86 24.24 20.26
N ILE A 202 -15.77 25.32 19.49
CA ILE A 202 -16.78 26.38 19.47
C ILE A 202 -17.93 26.02 18.52
N ASN A 203 -17.60 25.56 17.31
CA ASN A 203 -18.60 25.22 16.30
C ASN A 203 -18.03 24.24 15.27
N VAL A 204 -18.88 23.35 14.77
CA VAL A 204 -18.56 22.43 13.67
C VAL A 204 -19.75 22.38 12.72
N GLN A 205 -19.52 22.73 11.46
CA GLN A 205 -20.53 22.72 10.40
C GLN A 205 -20.12 21.80 9.26
N LEU A 206 -21.05 20.95 8.83
CA LEU A 206 -20.88 20.10 7.66
C LEU A 206 -21.44 20.79 6.42
N LYS A 207 -20.59 21.04 5.44
CA LYS A 207 -20.94 21.55 4.12
C LYS A 207 -20.91 20.41 3.10
N VAL A 208 -22.07 20.08 2.56
CA VAL A 208 -22.19 19.09 1.50
C VAL A 208 -22.20 19.79 0.14
N SER A 209 -21.21 19.50 -0.70
CA SER A 209 -21.16 20.00 -2.06
C SER A 209 -22.32 19.41 -2.87
N LYS A 210 -23.30 20.22 -3.26
CA LYS A 210 -24.26 19.81 -4.29
C LYS A 210 -23.52 19.82 -5.63
N VAL A 211 -23.27 18.66 -6.23
CA VAL A 211 -22.84 18.60 -7.63
C VAL A 211 -24.00 19.18 -8.43
N VAL A 212 -23.81 20.40 -8.93
CA VAL A 212 -24.63 20.88 -10.05
C VAL A 212 -24.21 19.99 -11.20
N VAL A 213 -24.95 18.89 -11.40
CA VAL A 213 -24.94 18.20 -12.68
C VAL A 213 -25.35 19.28 -13.65
N ALA A 214 -24.39 19.82 -14.39
CA ALA A 214 -24.71 20.64 -15.54
C ALA A 214 -25.57 19.74 -16.41
N SER A 215 -26.89 19.94 -16.34
CA SER A 215 -27.83 19.32 -17.24
C SER A 215 -27.46 19.89 -18.60
N ASN A 216 -26.56 19.19 -19.30
CA ASN A 216 -26.36 19.37 -20.72
C ASN A 216 -27.64 18.86 -21.38
N SER A 217 -28.73 19.61 -21.24
CA SER A 217 -29.86 19.59 -22.16
C SER A 217 -29.44 20.28 -23.45
N LYS A 218 -28.34 19.81 -24.07
CA LYS A 218 -28.17 19.97 -25.51
C LYS A 218 -29.15 19.00 -26.14
N LYS A 219 -30.42 19.43 -26.22
CA LYS A 219 -31.34 18.90 -27.22
C LYS A 219 -30.62 18.97 -28.55
N ARG A 220 -30.22 17.82 -29.09
CA ARG A 220 -29.86 17.71 -30.50
C ARG A 220 -31.09 18.14 -31.30
N LYS A 221 -31.02 19.29 -31.97
CA LYS A 221 -32.00 19.69 -32.98
C LYS A 221 -31.72 18.81 -34.22
N GLY A 222 -32.44 17.70 -34.34
CA GLY A 222 -32.62 17.04 -35.64
C GLY A 222 -33.65 17.82 -36.46
N PRO A 223 -33.55 17.86 -37.79
CA PRO A 223 -34.49 18.60 -38.63
C PRO A 223 -35.80 17.81 -38.72
N GLY A 224 -36.92 18.49 -38.44
CA GLY A 224 -38.27 17.97 -38.67
C GLY A 224 -38.91 17.34 -37.43
N GLY A 225 -39.89 18.04 -36.85
CA GLY A 225 -40.75 17.50 -35.79
C GLY A 225 -41.54 18.60 -35.10
N ALA A 226 -42.82 18.71 -35.43
CA ALA A 226 -43.75 19.76 -35.01
C ALA A 226 -43.80 19.98 -33.48
N ILE A 227 -43.92 21.25 -33.08
CA ILE A 227 -44.17 21.68 -31.71
C ILE A 227 -45.56 21.20 -31.29
N LYS A 228 -45.64 20.24 -30.37
CA LYS A 228 -46.83 20.02 -29.54
C LYS A 228 -46.62 20.75 -28.21
N LYS A 229 -47.49 21.71 -27.90
CA LYS A 229 -47.60 22.35 -26.57
C LYS A 229 -48.00 21.28 -25.54
N PRO A 230 -47.48 21.34 -24.30
CA PRO A 230 -47.98 20.49 -23.23
C PRO A 230 -49.33 21.01 -22.70
N GLU A 231 -50.30 20.13 -22.58
CA GLU A 231 -51.53 20.34 -21.82
C GLU A 231 -51.20 20.41 -20.32
N LYS A 232 -51.88 21.33 -19.63
CA LYS A 232 -51.86 21.47 -18.17
C LYS A 232 -52.76 20.41 -17.57
N GLU A 233 -52.23 19.51 -16.73
CA GLU A 233 -53.05 18.84 -15.73
C GLU A 233 -52.81 19.39 -14.33
N LYS A 234 -53.94 19.66 -13.68
CA LYS A 234 -54.13 20.29 -12.39
C LYS A 234 -53.76 19.34 -11.26
N GLY A 235 -53.34 19.93 -10.14
CA GLY A 235 -52.90 19.22 -8.96
C GLY A 235 -53.99 18.39 -8.25
N LYS A 236 -53.49 17.52 -7.37
CA LYS A 236 -54.16 17.14 -6.13
C LYS A 236 -53.09 17.11 -5.03
N GLU A 237 -53.19 18.07 -4.13
CA GLU A 237 -52.67 17.94 -2.76
C GLU A 237 -53.48 16.85 -2.04
N ASN A 238 -52.82 16.04 -1.22
CA ASN A 238 -53.06 16.05 0.22
C ASN A 238 -52.03 15.21 1.02
N PRO A 239 -51.86 15.51 2.32
CA PRO A 239 -50.63 15.28 3.07
C PRO A 239 -50.78 14.25 4.19
N LEU A 240 -49.74 13.44 4.44
CA LEU A 240 -49.47 12.69 5.67
C LEU A 240 -47.93 12.49 5.67
N GLY A 241 -47.10 13.03 6.56
CA GLY A 241 -47.26 13.22 7.99
C GLY A 241 -46.84 11.95 8.71
N CYS A 242 -45.55 11.81 9.06
CA CYS A 242 -45.08 11.09 10.25
C CYS A 242 -43.54 11.22 10.42
N ASP A 243 -43.16 12.10 11.34
CA ASP A 243 -41.90 12.11 12.08
C ASP A 243 -41.77 10.86 12.95
N ILE A 244 -40.73 10.04 12.79
CA ILE A 244 -40.16 9.15 13.82
C ILE A 244 -38.71 8.86 13.35
N PHE A 245 -37.61 9.25 14.00
CA PHE A 245 -37.15 8.87 15.33
C PHE A 245 -36.17 9.92 15.88
N LYS A 246 -36.50 10.39 17.09
CA LYS A 246 -35.54 10.84 18.10
C LYS A 246 -35.01 9.62 18.86
N ASP A 247 -33.84 9.78 19.44
CA ASP A 247 -33.21 8.98 20.50
C ASP A 247 -32.57 7.63 20.12
N CYS A 248 -31.24 7.66 19.98
CA CYS A 248 -30.24 6.73 20.52
C CYS A 248 -28.87 7.43 20.57
#